data_AF-A0A7R9T991-F1
#
_entry.id   AF-A0A7R9T991-F1
#
_cell.length_a   1.000
_cell.length_b   1.000
_cell.length_c   1.000
_cell.angle_alpha   90.00
_cell.angle_beta   90.00
_cell.angle_gamma   90.00
#
_symmetry.space_group_name_H-M   'P 1'
#
loop_
_entity.id
_entity.type
_entity.pdbx_description
1 polymer ?
#
loop_
_entity_poly.entity_id
_entity_poly.type
_entity_poly.pdbx_seq_one_letter_code
_entity_poly.pdbx_strand_id
1 'polypeptide(L)'
;AGVPRKPGMTRDDLFEINAGIVKTLCEAVAANCPGALVNIISNPVNSTVPIAAEVFKKAGTYDPKKVFGVTTLDVVRSNTFVAEAKGLDVNDVDIPVVGGHAGITILPLLSQSYPATKFDADELEAMTVRIQNA
;
A
#
# COMPACT_ATOMS: atom_id res chain seq x y z
N ALA A 1 12.92 -3.89 1.00
CA ALA A 1 13.75 -4.80 1.82
C ALA A 1 12.99 -5.16 3.08
N GLY A 2 12.84 -6.44 3.38
CA GLY A 2 12.09 -6.88 4.55
C GLY A 2 11.94 -8.40 4.56
N VAL A 3 11.53 -8.93 5.71
CA VAL A 3 11.23 -10.34 5.87
C VAL A 3 9.76 -10.56 5.50
N PRO A 4 9.42 -11.57 4.68
CA PRO A 4 8.03 -11.95 4.45
C PRO A 4 7.48 -12.66 5.68
N ARG A 5 6.16 -12.59 5.89
CA ARG A 5 5.51 -13.31 6.97
C ARG A 5 5.75 -14.81 6.84
N LYS A 6 6.24 -15.44 7.91
CA LYS A 6 6.42 -16.91 8.00
C LYS A 6 5.31 -17.55 8.85
N PRO A 7 4.97 -18.83 8.62
CA PRO A 7 4.10 -19.57 9.53
C PRO A 7 4.63 -19.48 10.98
N GLY A 8 3.76 -19.16 11.93
CA GLY A 8 4.11 -18.98 13.35
C GLY A 8 4.60 -17.58 13.74
N MET A 9 4.82 -16.67 12.80
CA MET A 9 5.19 -15.28 13.09
C MET A 9 3.96 -14.41 13.35
N THR A 10 3.96 -13.66 14.45
CA THR A 10 2.90 -12.68 14.74
C THR A 10 3.04 -11.45 13.83
N ARG A 11 2.00 -10.59 13.81
CA ARG A 11 2.08 -9.31 13.09
C ARG A 11 3.11 -8.37 13.72
N ASP A 12 3.26 -8.43 15.04
CA ASP A 12 4.17 -7.57 15.79
C ASP A 12 5.63 -7.99 15.57
N ASP A 13 5.93 -9.30 15.54
CA ASP A 13 7.28 -9.79 15.23
C ASP A 13 7.75 -9.30 13.85
N LEU A 14 6.84 -9.35 12.86
CA LEU A 14 7.11 -8.88 11.51
C LEU A 14 7.36 -7.37 11.49
N PHE A 15 6.56 -6.62 12.26
CA PHE A 15 6.71 -5.18 12.39
C PHE A 15 8.07 -4.82 12.98
N GLU A 16 8.49 -5.43 14.10
CA GLU A 16 9.76 -5.12 14.75
C GLU A 16 10.96 -5.32 13.82
N ILE A 17 11.00 -6.46 13.12
CA ILE A 17 12.08 -6.79 12.18
C ILE A 17 12.12 -5.77 11.05
N ASN A 18 10.97 -5.52 10.41
CA ASN A 18 10.94 -4.63 9.24
C ASN A 18 11.09 -3.16 9.63
N ALA A 19 10.66 -2.74 10.82
CA ALA A 19 10.90 -1.42 11.36
C ALA A 19 12.39 -1.13 11.49
N GLY A 20 13.17 -2.07 12.05
CA GLY A 20 14.63 -1.94 12.16
C GLY A 20 15.34 -1.85 10.81
N ILE A 21 14.92 -2.69 9.85
CA ILE A 21 15.46 -2.69 8.48
C ILE A 21 15.15 -1.35 7.79
N VAL A 22 13.90 -0.90 7.81
CA VAL A 22 13.48 0.36 7.17
C VAL A 22 14.21 1.53 7.80
N LYS A 23 14.32 1.59 9.13
CA LYS A 23 15.05 2.65 9.82
C LYS A 23 16.50 2.74 9.32
N THR A 24 17.24 1.64 9.37
CA THR A 24 18.66 1.59 8.98
C THR A 24 18.86 2.05 7.52
N LEU A 25 17.99 1.59 6.61
CA LEU A 25 18.07 1.97 5.20
C LEU A 25 17.69 3.44 4.98
N CYS A 26 16.70 3.97 5.71
CA CYS A 26 16.33 5.38 5.62
C CYS A 26 17.42 6.29 6.20
N GLU A 27 18.13 5.89 7.25
CA GLU A 27 19.30 6.62 7.76
C GLU A 27 20.40 6.71 6.68
N ALA A 28 20.64 5.63 5.94
CA ALA A 28 21.57 5.64 4.81
C ALA A 28 21.11 6.54 3.66
N VAL A 29 19.81 6.52 3.31
CA VAL A 29 19.24 7.42 2.31
C VAL A 29 19.39 8.89 2.73
N ALA A 30 19.08 9.21 3.98
CA ALA A 30 19.19 10.56 4.53
C ALA A 30 20.63 11.11 4.42
N ALA A 31 21.63 10.26 4.66
CA ALA A 31 23.04 10.64 4.63
C ALA A 31 23.62 10.77 3.21
N ASN A 32 23.13 9.97 2.24
CA ASN A 32 23.79 9.83 0.94
C ASN A 32 22.99 10.42 -0.23
N CYS A 33 21.65 10.41 -0.16
CA CYS A 33 20.79 10.86 -1.25
C CYS A 33 19.47 11.48 -0.73
N PRO A 34 19.53 12.52 0.12
CA PRO A 34 18.33 13.12 0.75
C PRO A 34 17.33 13.72 -0.26
N GLY A 35 17.76 13.96 -1.50
CA GLY A 35 16.90 14.45 -2.57
C GLY A 35 16.11 13.38 -3.34
N ALA A 36 16.35 12.09 -3.08
CA ALA A 36 15.72 10.99 -3.82
C ALA A 36 14.22 10.84 -3.53
N LEU A 37 13.50 10.24 -4.48
CA LEU A 37 12.13 9.77 -4.26
C LEU A 37 12.18 8.39 -3.61
N VAL A 38 11.59 8.25 -2.44
CA VAL A 38 11.67 7.04 -1.61
C VAL A 38 10.35 6.28 -1.67
N ASN A 39 10.36 5.14 -2.35
CA ASN A 39 9.20 4.26 -2.50
C ASN A 39 9.30 3.08 -1.52
N ILE A 40 8.46 3.09 -0.49
CA ILE A 40 8.45 2.12 0.61
C ILE A 40 7.45 1.02 0.30
N ILE A 41 7.98 -0.18 0.01
CA ILE A 41 7.21 -1.42 -0.21
C ILE A 41 7.25 -2.31 1.05
N SER A 42 8.20 -2.06 1.95
CA SER A 42 8.43 -2.90 3.13
C SER A 42 7.21 -2.90 4.04
N ASN A 43 6.63 -4.09 4.26
CA ASN A 43 5.46 -4.25 5.11
C ASN A 43 5.80 -4.18 6.61
N PRO A 44 4.89 -3.68 7.45
CA PRO A 44 3.58 -3.11 7.09
C PRO A 44 3.71 -1.64 6.62
N VAL A 45 3.28 -1.34 5.39
CA VAL A 45 3.41 0.02 4.77
C VAL A 45 2.79 1.11 5.65
N ASN A 46 1.66 0.81 6.28
CA ASN A 46 0.94 1.71 7.19
C ASN A 46 1.81 2.22 8.36
N SER A 47 2.87 1.50 8.71
CA SER A 47 3.76 1.86 9.82
C SER A 47 5.18 2.19 9.35
N THR A 48 5.67 1.55 8.29
CA THR A 48 7.02 1.80 7.77
C THR A 48 7.16 3.17 7.09
N VAL A 49 6.10 3.71 6.49
CA VAL A 49 6.09 5.08 5.95
C VAL A 49 6.24 6.12 7.07
N PRO A 50 5.44 6.09 8.16
CA PRO A 50 5.69 6.93 9.34
C PRO A 50 7.12 6.79 9.91
N ILE A 51 7.66 5.56 9.99
CA ILE A 51 9.03 5.35 10.48
C ILE A 51 10.05 6.09 9.60
N ALA A 52 9.96 5.94 8.28
CA ALA A 52 10.84 6.63 7.36
C ALA A 52 10.73 8.15 7.49
N ALA A 53 9.51 8.68 7.60
CA ALA A 53 9.27 10.10 7.81
C ALA A 53 9.96 10.61 9.08
N GLU A 54 9.84 9.91 10.21
CA GLU A 54 10.50 10.28 11.47
C GLU A 54 12.03 10.19 11.39
N VAL A 55 12.57 9.20 10.69
CA VAL A 55 14.02 9.10 10.42
C VAL A 55 14.50 10.33 9.65
N PHE A 56 13.81 10.71 8.57
CA PHE A 56 14.17 11.88 7.78
C PHE A 56 14.00 13.19 8.55
N LYS A 57 12.96 13.31 9.39
CA LYS A 57 12.76 14.49 10.26
C LYS A 57 13.91 14.63 11.24
N LYS A 58 14.30 13.54 11.89
CA LYS A 58 15.45 13.52 12.82
C LYS A 58 16.76 13.89 12.12
N ALA A 59 16.92 13.51 10.86
CA ALA A 59 18.07 13.86 10.03
C ALA A 59 18.00 15.27 9.41
N GLY A 60 16.88 16.00 9.57
CA GLY A 60 16.68 17.33 8.96
C GLY A 60 16.51 17.31 7.43
N THR A 61 16.16 16.16 6.84
CA THR A 61 16.09 15.94 5.38
C THR A 61 14.69 15.59 4.89
N TYR A 62 13.68 15.66 5.76
CA TYR A 62 12.30 15.30 5.43
C TYR A 62 11.66 16.25 4.42
N ASP A 63 11.27 15.69 3.27
CA ASP A 63 10.37 16.32 2.31
C ASP A 63 9.13 15.42 2.14
N PRO A 64 7.93 15.85 2.60
CA PRO A 64 6.71 15.04 2.49
C PRO A 64 6.31 14.75 1.03
N LYS A 65 6.84 15.50 0.05
CA LYS A 65 6.57 15.26 -1.38
C LYS A 65 7.44 14.16 -1.99
N LYS A 66 8.32 13.53 -1.21
CA LYS A 66 9.31 12.56 -1.70
C LYS A 66 9.26 11.20 -1.00
N VAL A 67 8.35 10.99 -0.05
CA VAL A 67 8.19 9.72 0.68
C VAL A 67 6.85 9.11 0.31
N PHE A 68 6.88 7.93 -0.32
CA PHE A 68 5.70 7.26 -0.83
C PHE A 68 5.58 5.86 -0.25
N GLY A 69 4.40 5.53 0.29
CA GLY A 69 4.02 4.14 0.52
C GLY A 69 3.47 3.53 -0.76
N VAL A 70 4.04 2.43 -1.23
CA VAL A 70 3.59 1.79 -2.47
C VAL A 70 2.36 0.93 -2.18
N THR A 71 1.19 1.44 -2.56
CA THR A 71 -0.13 0.76 -2.46
C THR A 71 -0.66 0.30 -3.83
N THR A 72 0.11 0.50 -4.90
CA THR A 72 -0.33 0.27 -6.28
C THR A 72 -0.78 -1.18 -6.54
N LEU A 73 -0.30 -2.15 -5.76
CA LEU A 73 -0.78 -3.53 -5.85
C LEU A 73 -2.28 -3.66 -5.54
N ASP A 74 -2.81 -2.85 -4.62
CA ASP A 74 -4.23 -2.87 -4.28
C ASP A 74 -5.07 -2.32 -5.45
N VAL A 75 -4.56 -1.32 -6.16
CA VAL A 75 -5.17 -0.81 -7.40
C VAL A 75 -5.15 -1.88 -8.49
N VAL A 76 -3.99 -2.52 -8.72
CA VAL A 76 -3.86 -3.61 -9.71
C VAL A 76 -4.85 -4.74 -9.42
N ARG A 77 -4.98 -5.14 -8.16
CA ARG A 77 -5.96 -6.16 -7.72
C ARG A 77 -7.39 -5.70 -7.93
N SER A 78 -7.70 -4.46 -7.58
CA SER A 78 -9.05 -3.88 -7.77
C SER A 78 -9.45 -3.85 -9.24
N ASN A 79 -8.56 -3.37 -10.11
CA ASN A 79 -8.80 -3.33 -11.56
C ASN A 79 -9.02 -4.75 -12.10
N THR A 80 -8.18 -5.70 -11.69
CA THR A 80 -8.28 -7.11 -12.10
C THR A 80 -9.63 -7.70 -11.68
N PHE A 81 -10.01 -7.59 -10.41
CA PHE A 81 -11.23 -8.23 -9.91
C PHE A 81 -12.51 -7.59 -10.47
N VAL A 82 -12.52 -6.26 -10.66
CA VAL A 82 -13.65 -5.59 -11.30
C VAL A 82 -13.75 -5.95 -12.77
N ALA A 83 -12.64 -5.98 -13.51
CA ALA A 83 -12.62 -6.39 -14.90
C ALA A 83 -13.14 -7.82 -15.09
N GLU A 84 -12.67 -8.76 -14.28
CA GLU A 84 -13.15 -10.15 -14.25
C GLU A 84 -14.65 -10.24 -13.99
N ALA A 85 -15.15 -9.53 -12.96
CA ALA A 85 -16.55 -9.62 -12.56
C ALA A 85 -17.51 -8.99 -13.56
N LYS A 86 -17.06 -8.01 -14.34
CA LYS A 86 -17.91 -7.22 -15.25
C LYS A 86 -17.62 -7.50 -16.73
N GLY A 87 -16.71 -8.42 -17.03
CA GLY A 87 -16.36 -8.81 -18.40
C GLY A 87 -15.70 -7.68 -19.20
N LEU A 88 -14.88 -6.87 -18.54
CA LEU A 88 -14.15 -5.75 -19.14
C LEU A 88 -12.70 -6.14 -19.44
N ASP A 89 -12.04 -5.41 -20.33
CA ASP A 89 -10.58 -5.48 -20.44
C ASP A 89 -9.95 -4.78 -19.23
N VAL A 90 -9.04 -5.47 -18.53
CA VAL A 90 -8.35 -4.92 -17.35
C VAL A 90 -7.55 -3.66 -17.66
N ASN A 91 -7.10 -3.49 -18.91
CA ASN A 91 -6.36 -2.30 -19.33
C ASN A 91 -7.24 -1.04 -19.42
N ASP A 92 -8.56 -1.22 -19.53
CA ASP A 92 -9.54 -0.12 -19.60
C ASP A 92 -10.20 0.16 -18.25
N VAL A 93 -9.84 -0.60 -17.20
CA VAL A 93 -10.41 -0.44 -15.85
C VAL A 93 -9.46 0.34 -14.95
N ASP A 94 -9.99 1.37 -14.28
CA ASP A 94 -9.31 2.12 -13.24
C ASP A 94 -10.20 2.26 -12.00
N ILE A 95 -9.75 1.69 -10.88
CA ILE A 95 -10.40 1.74 -9.58
C ILE A 95 -9.50 2.49 -8.60
N PRO A 96 -9.87 3.72 -8.19
CA PRO A 96 -9.14 4.43 -7.16
C PRO A 96 -9.19 3.65 -5.82
N VAL A 97 -8.04 3.46 -5.19
CA VAL A 97 -7.94 2.83 -3.86
C VAL A 97 -7.30 3.83 -2.90
N VAL A 98 -7.93 4.04 -1.74
CA VAL A 98 -7.50 4.99 -0.72
C VAL A 98 -7.39 4.32 0.66
N GLY A 99 -6.89 5.07 1.65
CA GLY A 99 -6.74 4.59 3.03
C GLY A 99 -5.32 4.09 3.30
N GLY A 100 -5.17 2.79 3.51
CA GLY A 100 -3.90 2.12 3.81
C GLY A 100 -3.76 0.78 3.07
N HIS A 101 -2.76 -0.01 3.47
CA HIS A 101 -2.33 -1.25 2.81
C HIS A 101 -2.46 -2.48 3.74
N ALA A 102 -3.52 -2.53 4.56
CA ALA A 102 -3.75 -3.67 5.46
C ALA A 102 -5.24 -3.90 5.74
N GLY A 103 -5.78 -5.01 5.23
CA GLY A 103 -7.16 -5.44 5.52
C GLY A 103 -8.16 -4.32 5.25
N ILE A 104 -9.00 -4.03 6.25
CA ILE A 104 -10.05 -3.01 6.17
C ILE A 104 -9.55 -1.58 5.90
N THR A 105 -8.25 -1.31 6.03
CA THR A 105 -7.70 0.00 5.68
C THR A 105 -7.62 0.21 4.16
N ILE A 106 -7.67 -0.87 3.36
CA ILE A 106 -7.72 -0.82 1.90
C ILE A 106 -9.15 -0.48 1.49
N LEU A 107 -9.37 0.71 0.92
CA LEU A 107 -10.69 1.19 0.54
C LEU A 107 -10.79 1.42 -0.98
N PRO A 108 -11.27 0.43 -1.75
CA PRO A 108 -11.55 0.60 -3.17
C PRO A 108 -12.80 1.47 -3.37
N LEU A 109 -12.66 2.60 -4.07
CA LEU A 109 -13.74 3.53 -4.37
C LEU A 109 -14.49 3.06 -5.62
N LEU A 110 -15.22 1.95 -5.50
CA LEU A 110 -15.96 1.33 -6.62
C LEU A 110 -16.99 2.27 -7.27
N SER A 111 -17.49 3.25 -6.51
CA SER A 111 -18.36 4.33 -7.01
C SER A 111 -17.67 5.30 -7.98
N GLN A 112 -16.33 5.31 -8.00
CA GLN A 112 -15.49 6.12 -8.90
C GLN A 112 -14.81 5.25 -9.96
N SER A 113 -15.35 4.06 -10.23
CA SER A 113 -14.83 3.18 -11.28
C SER A 113 -14.85 3.86 -12.65
N TYR A 114 -13.77 3.66 -13.40
CA TYR A 114 -13.72 3.88 -14.84
C TYR A 114 -13.54 2.53 -15.55
N PRO A 115 -14.34 2.21 -16.59
CA PRO A 115 -15.59 2.88 -16.95
C PRO A 115 -16.62 2.79 -15.81
N ALA A 116 -17.59 3.72 -15.83
CA ALA A 116 -18.63 3.77 -14.80
C ALA A 116 -19.39 2.44 -14.73
N THR A 117 -19.20 1.73 -13.62
CA THR A 117 -19.73 0.38 -13.41
C THR A 117 -20.77 0.38 -12.30
N LYS A 118 -21.88 -0.32 -12.52
CA LYS A 118 -22.92 -0.51 -11.50
C LYS A 118 -22.66 -1.76 -10.68
N PHE A 119 -22.78 -1.62 -9.37
CA PHE A 119 -22.74 -2.70 -8.40
C PHE A 119 -24.05 -2.65 -7.61
N ASP A 120 -24.68 -3.81 -7.40
CA ASP A 120 -25.67 -3.91 -6.33
C ASP A 120 -24.99 -3.99 -4.95
N ALA A 121 -25.78 -3.95 -3.88
CA ALA A 121 -25.25 -3.89 -2.52
C ALA A 121 -24.40 -5.13 -2.15
N ASP A 122 -24.84 -6.31 -2.58
CA ASP A 122 -24.19 -7.58 -2.25
C ASP A 122 -22.89 -7.74 -3.06
N GLU A 123 -22.92 -7.38 -4.35
CA GLU A 123 -21.72 -7.30 -5.20
C GLU A 123 -20.69 -6.31 -4.66
N LEU A 124 -21.12 -5.13 -4.22
CA LEU A 124 -20.25 -4.08 -3.69
C LEU A 124 -19.53 -4.57 -2.42
N GLU A 125 -20.27 -5.17 -1.49
CA GLU A 125 -19.72 -5.72 -0.25
C GLU A 125 -18.74 -6.86 -0.56
N ALA A 126 -19.16 -7.85 -1.36
CA ALA A 126 -18.32 -8.98 -1.73
C ALA A 126 -17.03 -8.56 -2.44
N MET A 127 -17.12 -7.59 -3.37
CA MET A 127 -15.96 -7.05 -4.09
C MET A 127 -14.99 -6.34 -3.14
N THR A 128 -15.52 -5.52 -2.23
CA THR A 128 -14.71 -4.81 -1.23
C THR A 128 -13.97 -5.79 -0.33
N VAL A 129 -14.67 -6.82 0.19
CA VAL A 129 -14.06 -7.86 1.03
C VAL A 129 -13.01 -8.66 0.26
N ARG A 130 -13.24 -9.00 -1.01
CA ARG A 130 -12.26 -9.69 -1.85
C ARG A 130 -10.99 -8.86 -2.01
N ILE A 131 -11.10 -7.57 -2.29
CA ILE A 131 -9.96 -6.66 -2.46
C ILE A 131 -9.16 -6.52 -1.15
N GLN A 132 -9.84 -6.39 -0.01
CA GLN A 132 -9.20 -6.22 1.30
C GLN A 132 -8.40 -7.45 1.78
N ASN A 133 -8.72 -8.64 1.27
CA ASN A 133 -8.14 -9.91 1.72
C ASN A 133 -7.25 -10.60 0.68
N ALA A 134 -7.03 -9.98 -0.48
CA ALA A 134 -6.18 -10.51 -1.55
C ALA A 134 -4.68 -10.31 -1.25
#